data_AF-A0A5C7Q8V8-F1
#
_entry.id   AF-A0A5C7Q8V8-F1
#
_cell.length_a   1.000
_cell.length_b   1.000
_cell.length_c   1.000
_cell.angle_alpha   90.00
_cell.angle_beta   90.00
_cell.angle_gamma   90.00
#
_symmetry.space_group_name_H-M   'P 1'
#
loop_
_entity.id
_entity.type
_entity.pdbx_description
1 polymer ?
#
loop_
_entity_poly.entity_id
_entity_poly.type
_entity_poly.pdbx_seq_one_letter_code
_entity_poly.pdbx_strand_id
1 'polypeptide(L)'
;MTIHYRIDVENVHAHLFRVTLRVPRPAREQKLSLPVWIPGSYLVREFARHLSGLQAEQGGTPVPLRQLDKASWVAECPGRGELTVSALVYAFDTSVRCAFLDAGRGFFNGTGLCLRVEGREAEPHRLQIGTIPRGWQVATATRAVKTDAAGRGVYEAADYDELVDHPFELGTS
;
A
#
# COMPACT_ATOMS: atom_id res chain seq x y z
N MET A 1 7.11 -4.54 -16.18
CA MET A 1 6.07 -3.48 -16.17
C MET A 1 6.20 -2.79 -14.81
N THR A 2 5.28 -1.94 -14.37
CA THR A 2 5.40 -1.31 -13.05
C THR A 2 4.11 -1.54 -12.28
N ILE A 3 4.23 -1.94 -11.02
CA ILE A 3 3.09 -2.02 -10.08
C ILE A 3 2.92 -0.66 -9.43
N HIS A 4 1.68 -0.17 -9.31
CA HIS A 4 1.43 1.16 -8.80
C HIS A 4 0.62 1.11 -7.50
N TYR A 5 1.06 1.88 -6.50
CA TYR A 5 0.37 2.11 -5.25
C TYR A 5 0.07 3.60 -5.13
N ARG A 6 -1.08 3.92 -4.55
CA ARG A 6 -1.43 5.26 -4.11
C ARG A 6 -1.86 5.21 -2.65
N ILE A 7 -1.27 6.07 -1.84
CA ILE A 7 -1.57 6.21 -0.41
C ILE A 7 -2.23 7.56 -0.16
N ASP A 8 -3.46 7.55 0.32
CA ASP A 8 -4.18 8.75 0.74
C ASP A 8 -4.40 8.71 2.26
N VAL A 9 -4.25 9.86 2.92
CA VAL A 9 -4.78 10.09 4.27
C VAL A 9 -6.29 10.23 4.14
N GLU A 10 -7.01 9.15 4.43
CA GLU A 10 -8.47 9.11 4.32
C GLU A 10 -9.12 9.89 5.46
N ASN A 11 -8.70 9.61 6.70
CA ASN A 11 -9.27 10.26 7.87
C ASN A 11 -8.30 10.19 9.05
N VAL A 12 -7.76 11.35 9.42
CA VAL A 12 -6.81 11.50 10.54
C VAL A 12 -7.43 11.20 11.92
N HIS A 13 -8.73 11.46 12.09
CA HIS A 13 -9.43 11.24 13.37
C HIS A 13 -9.90 9.80 13.55
N ALA A 14 -10.05 9.06 12.45
CA ALA A 14 -10.34 7.63 12.46
C ALA A 14 -9.07 6.77 12.29
N HIS A 15 -7.89 7.40 12.16
CA HIS A 15 -6.62 6.73 11.92
C HIS A 15 -6.64 5.86 10.65
N LEU A 16 -7.23 6.36 9.56
CA LEU A 16 -7.39 5.59 8.32
C LEU A 16 -6.53 6.14 7.19
N PHE A 17 -5.73 5.24 6.60
CA PHE A 17 -5.22 5.42 5.25
C PHE A 17 -6.12 4.70 4.25
N ARG A 18 -6.20 5.23 3.03
CA ARG A 18 -6.68 4.49 1.87
C ARG A 18 -5.51 4.10 1.01
N VAL A 19 -5.45 2.83 0.64
CA VAL A 19 -4.44 2.28 -0.27
C VAL A 19 -5.13 1.83 -1.54
N THR A 20 -4.61 2.25 -2.68
CA THR A 20 -5.04 1.78 -4.00
C THR A 20 -3.86 1.13 -4.71
N LEU A 21 -3.97 -0.16 -4.99
CA LEU A 21 -3.06 -0.95 -5.80
C LEU A 21 -3.60 -1.02 -7.23
N ARG A 22 -2.73 -0.83 -8.23
CA ARG A 22 -3.02 -1.02 -9.64
C ARG A 22 -2.02 -1.96 -10.28
N VAL A 23 -2.53 -3.01 -10.91
CA VAL A 23 -1.77 -4.11 -11.50
C VAL A 23 -2.03 -4.15 -13.00
N PRO A 24 -1.12 -3.62 -13.83
CA PRO A 24 -1.29 -3.66 -15.27
C PRO A 24 -1.15 -5.10 -15.78
N ARG A 25 -2.06 -5.52 -16.67
CA ARG A 25 -2.13 -6.90 -17.21
C ARG A 25 -2.06 -7.98 -16.10
N PRO A 26 -3.07 -8.04 -15.21
CA PRO A 26 -3.10 -9.04 -14.15
C PRO A 26 -3.22 -10.47 -14.71
N ALA A 27 -2.81 -11.47 -13.92
CA ALA A 27 -3.18 -12.85 -14.20
C ALA A 27 -4.70 -13.03 -14.12
N ARG A 28 -5.25 -14.05 -14.80
CA ARG A 28 -6.70 -14.37 -14.74
C ARG A 28 -7.18 -14.60 -13.31
N GLU A 29 -6.34 -15.21 -12.49
CA GLU A 29 -6.50 -15.30 -11.04
C GLU A 29 -5.29 -14.62 -10.40
N GLN A 30 -5.41 -13.32 -10.11
CA GLN A 30 -4.31 -12.57 -9.51
C GLN A 30 -4.32 -12.78 -8.00
N LYS A 31 -3.29 -13.46 -7.50
CA LYS A 31 -3.04 -13.61 -6.07
C LYS A 31 -2.43 -12.33 -5.49
N LEU A 32 -2.92 -11.96 -4.33
CA LEU A 32 -2.50 -10.80 -3.55
C LEU A 32 -2.29 -11.22 -2.11
N SER A 33 -1.28 -10.68 -1.44
CA SER A 33 -1.03 -10.98 -0.04
C SER A 33 -0.45 -9.79 0.70
N LEU A 34 -0.74 -9.63 1.99
CA LEU A 34 0.12 -8.82 2.86
C LEU A 34 1.21 -9.72 3.47
N PRO A 35 2.44 -9.20 3.67
CA PRO A 35 3.45 -9.90 4.45
C PRO A 35 2.90 -10.24 5.84
N VAL A 36 3.31 -11.38 6.40
CA VAL A 36 2.98 -11.78 7.79
C VAL A 36 4.19 -11.69 8.72
N TRP A 37 5.32 -11.18 8.20
CA TRP A 37 6.59 -10.98 8.88
C TRP A 37 7.28 -9.72 8.33
N ILE A 38 8.23 -9.18 9.11
CA ILE A 38 9.17 -8.12 8.70
C ILE A 38 10.58 -8.74 8.82
N PRO A 39 11.52 -8.49 7.89
CA PRO A 39 12.91 -8.93 8.03
C PRO A 39 13.46 -8.62 9.44
N GLY A 40 14.04 -9.62 10.12
CA GLY A 40 14.59 -9.46 11.48
C GLY A 40 13.57 -9.58 12.64
N SER A 41 12.30 -9.90 12.38
CA SER A 41 11.27 -10.13 13.42
C SER A 41 10.80 -11.58 13.46
N TYR A 42 11.03 -12.29 14.57
CA TYR A 42 10.54 -13.66 14.80
C TYR A 42 9.06 -13.75 15.24
N LEU A 43 8.37 -12.61 15.38
CA LEU A 43 6.96 -12.60 15.73
C LEU A 43 6.09 -12.51 14.47
N VAL A 44 5.17 -13.46 14.32
CA VAL A 44 4.07 -13.38 13.35
C VAL A 44 3.28 -12.11 13.60
N ARG A 45 3.00 -11.36 12.54
CA ARG A 45 2.21 -10.14 12.57
C ARG A 45 1.03 -10.31 11.64
N GLU A 46 -0.17 -10.10 12.17
CA GLU A 46 -1.40 -10.12 11.40
C GLU A 46 -1.72 -8.72 10.88
N PHE A 47 -0.87 -8.15 10.00
CA PHE A 47 -1.12 -6.80 9.44
C PHE A 47 -2.47 -6.69 8.75
N ALA A 48 -2.91 -7.78 8.12
CA ALA A 48 -4.21 -7.91 7.50
C ALA A 48 -5.40 -7.67 8.45
N ARG A 49 -5.22 -7.77 9.78
CA ARG A 49 -6.29 -7.40 10.74
C ARG A 49 -6.65 -5.91 10.69
N HIS A 50 -5.75 -5.08 10.17
CA HIS A 50 -5.95 -3.64 10.00
C HIS A 50 -6.56 -3.28 8.64
N LEU A 51 -6.67 -4.25 7.73
CA LEU A 51 -7.31 -4.06 6.45
C LEU A 51 -8.84 -4.17 6.57
N SER A 52 -9.52 -3.25 5.91
CA SER A 52 -10.98 -3.27 5.79
C SER A 52 -11.42 -2.68 4.45
N GLY A 53 -12.68 -2.93 4.07
CA GLY A 53 -13.25 -2.37 2.85
C GLY A 53 -12.51 -2.74 1.57
N LEU A 54 -11.93 -3.95 1.51
CA LEU A 54 -11.25 -4.43 0.31
C LEU A 54 -12.25 -4.54 -0.85
N GLN A 55 -11.92 -3.91 -1.97
CA GLN A 55 -12.70 -3.92 -3.19
C GLN A 55 -11.76 -4.09 -4.38
N ALA A 56 -12.21 -4.79 -5.42
CA ALA A 56 -11.46 -5.00 -6.64
C ALA A 56 -12.32 -4.66 -7.86
N GLU A 57 -11.70 -4.03 -8.85
CA GLU A 57 -12.29 -3.78 -10.17
C GLU A 57 -11.26 -4.05 -11.26
N GLN A 58 -11.72 -4.49 -12.43
CA GLN A 58 -10.90 -4.63 -13.62
C GLN A 58 -11.43 -3.75 -14.74
N GLY A 59 -10.62 -2.78 -15.19
CA GLY A 59 -11.04 -1.82 -16.21
C GLY A 59 -12.30 -1.02 -15.84
N GLY A 60 -12.51 -0.76 -14.54
CA GLY A 60 -13.68 -0.05 -14.00
C GLY A 60 -14.91 -0.92 -13.73
N THR A 61 -14.84 -2.24 -13.97
CA THR A 61 -15.91 -3.17 -13.63
C THR A 61 -15.55 -3.95 -12.37
N PRO A 62 -16.40 -3.98 -11.33
CA PRO A 62 -16.15 -4.77 -10.12
C PRO A 62 -15.86 -6.25 -10.44
N VAL A 63 -14.88 -6.83 -9.77
CA VAL A 63 -14.53 -8.24 -9.91
C VAL A 63 -14.51 -8.94 -8.54
N PRO A 64 -14.79 -10.26 -8.49
CA PRO A 64 -14.67 -11.03 -7.26
C PRO A 64 -13.26 -10.94 -6.67
N LEU A 65 -13.19 -10.67 -5.36
CA LEU A 65 -11.97 -10.73 -4.56
C LEU A 65 -12.21 -11.69 -3.39
N ARG A 66 -11.74 -12.92 -3.54
CA ARG A 66 -11.96 -13.99 -2.56
C ARG A 66 -10.79 -14.08 -1.60
N GLN A 67 -11.07 -13.97 -0.30
CA GLN A 67 -10.08 -14.25 0.73
C GLN A 67 -9.76 -15.75 0.77
N LEU A 68 -8.47 -16.09 0.74
CA LEU A 68 -8.01 -17.48 0.84
C LEU A 68 -7.64 -17.83 2.29
N ASP A 69 -6.97 -16.91 2.99
CA ASP A 69 -6.58 -17.04 4.38
C ASP A 69 -6.54 -15.66 5.08
N LYS A 70 -5.94 -15.59 6.26
CA LYS A 70 -5.88 -14.36 7.06
C LYS A 70 -5.22 -13.17 6.36
N ALA A 71 -4.32 -13.40 5.40
CA ALA A 71 -3.52 -12.36 4.77
C ALA A 71 -3.38 -12.50 3.25
N SER A 72 -4.14 -13.39 2.60
CA SER A 72 -4.10 -13.57 1.15
C SER A 72 -5.49 -13.60 0.49
N TRP A 73 -5.54 -13.12 -0.74
CA TRP A 73 -6.74 -12.97 -1.57
C TRP A 73 -6.44 -13.36 -3.02
N VAL A 74 -7.49 -13.70 -3.77
CA VAL A 74 -7.46 -13.90 -5.22
C VAL A 74 -8.50 -12.99 -5.87
N ALA A 75 -8.05 -12.17 -6.83
CA ALA A 75 -8.91 -11.39 -7.70
C ALA A 75 -9.16 -12.14 -9.02
N GLU A 76 -10.42 -12.30 -9.42
CA GLU A 76 -10.80 -12.93 -10.69
C GLU A 76 -10.84 -11.89 -11.82
N CYS A 77 -9.86 -11.92 -12.72
CA CYS A 77 -9.63 -10.92 -13.75
C CYS A 77 -9.86 -11.49 -15.17
N PRO A 78 -11.12 -11.69 -15.63
CA PRO A 78 -11.42 -12.31 -16.92
C PRO A 78 -11.12 -11.41 -18.13
N GLY A 79 -11.03 -10.09 -17.92
CA GLY A 79 -10.81 -9.09 -18.97
C GLY A 79 -9.32 -8.81 -19.26
N ARG A 80 -9.08 -7.79 -20.09
CA ARG A 80 -7.74 -7.29 -20.43
C ARG A 80 -7.36 -5.98 -19.73
N GLY A 81 -8.29 -5.43 -18.95
CA GLY A 81 -8.09 -4.19 -18.20
C GLY A 81 -7.10 -4.36 -17.05
N GLU A 82 -6.60 -3.23 -16.56
CA GLU A 82 -5.85 -3.16 -15.31
C GLU A 82 -6.75 -3.56 -14.13
N LEU A 83 -6.19 -4.34 -13.21
CA LEU A 83 -6.82 -4.60 -11.92
C LEU A 83 -6.52 -3.44 -10.97
N THR A 84 -7.55 -2.86 -10.38
CA THR A 84 -7.44 -1.89 -9.28
C THR A 84 -8.02 -2.53 -8.03
N VAL A 85 -7.25 -2.51 -6.94
CA VAL A 85 -7.69 -2.97 -5.62
C VAL A 85 -7.57 -1.80 -4.65
N SER A 86 -8.65 -1.50 -3.94
CA SER A 86 -8.66 -0.46 -2.91
C SER A 86 -8.99 -1.05 -1.55
N ALA A 87 -8.36 -0.50 -0.51
CA ALA A 87 -8.61 -0.89 0.87
C ALA A 87 -8.43 0.30 1.81
N LEU A 88 -9.04 0.19 2.99
CA LEU A 88 -8.74 1.03 4.14
C LEU A 88 -7.79 0.30 5.08
N VAL A 89 -6.81 1.03 5.62
CA VAL A 89 -5.85 0.53 6.61
C VAL A 89 -5.98 1.34 7.88
N TYR A 90 -6.33 0.67 8.98
CA TYR A 90 -6.31 1.27 10.30
C TYR A 90 -4.88 1.40 10.84
N ALA A 91 -4.49 2.63 11.17
CA ALA A 91 -3.13 3.05 11.46
C ALA A 91 -3.07 3.73 12.83
N PHE A 92 -3.32 2.97 13.90
CA PHE A 92 -3.13 3.43 15.28
C PHE A 92 -2.30 2.43 16.08
N ASP A 93 -1.27 1.89 15.44
CA ASP A 93 -0.26 1.04 16.08
C ASP A 93 1.02 1.85 16.23
N THR A 94 1.43 2.12 17.47
CA THR A 94 2.61 2.95 17.76
C THR A 94 3.93 2.23 17.54
N SER A 95 3.92 0.96 17.13
CA SER A 95 5.16 0.29 16.74
C SER A 95 5.68 0.84 15.41
N VAL A 96 7.00 1.00 15.31
CA VAL A 96 7.72 1.43 14.08
C VAL A 96 7.58 0.48 12.89
N ARG A 97 6.72 -0.53 13.01
CA ARG A 97 6.61 -1.70 12.15
C ARG A 97 5.27 -1.78 11.42
N CYS A 98 4.29 -0.98 11.82
CA CYS A 98 2.93 -1.01 11.28
C CYS A 98 2.64 0.33 10.57
N ALA A 99 1.63 1.04 11.04
CA ALA A 99 1.27 2.36 10.58
C ALA A 99 0.65 3.14 11.73
N PHE A 100 0.92 4.43 11.76
CA PHE A 100 0.38 5.37 12.71
C PHE A 100 -0.15 6.59 11.94
N LEU A 101 -1.30 7.11 12.33
CA LEU A 101 -1.89 8.30 11.73
C LEU A 101 -2.74 8.98 12.77
N ASP A 102 -2.49 10.26 13.03
CA ASP A 102 -3.39 11.12 13.78
C ASP A 102 -3.45 12.51 13.12
N ALA A 103 -4.01 13.49 13.82
CA ALA A 103 -4.13 14.85 13.32
C ALA A 103 -2.79 15.61 13.19
N GLY A 104 -1.70 15.13 13.81
CA GLY A 104 -0.40 15.77 13.81
C GLY A 104 0.63 15.10 12.89
N ARG A 105 0.58 13.77 12.76
CA ARG A 105 1.54 13.02 11.94
C ARG A 105 0.96 11.74 11.34
N GLY A 106 1.62 11.28 10.29
CA GLY A 106 1.46 9.95 9.70
C GLY A 106 2.80 9.23 9.62
N PHE A 107 2.76 7.92 9.77
CA PHE A 107 3.88 7.01 9.57
C PHE A 107 3.33 5.73 8.97
N PHE A 108 4.02 5.16 7.99
CA PHE A 108 3.73 3.81 7.54
C PHE A 108 4.97 3.09 7.04
N ASN A 109 5.00 1.78 7.26
CA ASN A 109 5.86 0.87 6.53
C ASN A 109 5.05 0.23 5.38
N GLY A 110 5.68 0.02 4.21
CA GLY A 110 5.06 -0.66 3.08
C GLY A 110 4.48 -2.03 3.43
N THR A 111 5.05 -2.77 4.40
CA THR A 111 4.54 -4.08 4.85
C THR A 111 3.12 -4.04 5.40
N GLY A 112 2.67 -2.91 5.95
CA GLY A 112 1.35 -2.76 6.55
C GLY A 112 0.29 -2.27 5.57
N LEU A 113 0.69 -1.71 4.42
CA LEU A 113 -0.20 -0.99 3.50
C LEU A 113 -0.21 -1.59 2.09
N CYS A 114 0.96 -1.98 1.58
CA CYS A 114 1.12 -2.36 0.19
C CYS A 114 0.86 -3.86 0.04
N LEU A 115 -0.24 -4.25 -0.62
CA LEU A 115 -0.47 -5.64 -1.00
C LEU A 115 0.61 -6.09 -1.99
N ARG A 116 1.26 -7.21 -1.71
CA ARG A 116 2.16 -7.92 -2.64
C ARG A 116 1.35 -8.51 -3.78
N VAL A 117 1.85 -8.33 -5.00
CA VAL A 117 1.32 -8.97 -6.21
C VAL A 117 2.13 -10.24 -6.45
N GLU A 118 1.58 -11.40 -6.10
CA GLU A 118 2.35 -12.65 -6.13
C GLU A 118 2.82 -12.98 -7.55
N GLY A 119 4.11 -13.34 -7.67
CA GLY A 119 4.78 -13.65 -8.92
C GLY A 119 5.26 -12.42 -9.71
N ARG A 120 5.13 -11.22 -9.15
CA ARG A 120 5.54 -9.94 -9.77
C ARG A 120 6.38 -9.07 -8.84
N GLU A 121 6.95 -9.67 -7.79
CA GLU A 121 7.72 -8.99 -6.74
C GLU A 121 8.98 -8.31 -7.31
N ALA A 122 9.65 -8.95 -8.27
CA ALA A 122 10.88 -8.44 -8.89
C ALA A 122 10.66 -7.33 -9.92
N GLU A 123 9.40 -6.91 -10.17
CA GLU A 123 9.13 -5.76 -11.03
C GLU A 123 9.31 -4.45 -10.26
N PRO A 124 9.58 -3.32 -10.94
CA PRO A 124 9.55 -2.02 -10.29
C PRO A 124 8.19 -1.71 -9.64
N HIS A 125 8.22 -1.18 -8.43
CA HIS A 125 7.04 -0.73 -7.69
C HIS A 125 7.07 0.78 -7.53
N ARG A 126 5.97 1.47 -7.89
CA ARG A 126 5.83 2.91 -7.70
C ARG A 126 4.82 3.22 -6.63
N LEU A 127 5.19 4.07 -5.69
CA LEU A 127 4.31 4.58 -4.64
C LEU A 127 4.06 6.07 -4.87
N GLN A 128 2.79 6.43 -5.02
CA GLN A 128 2.35 7.81 -5.08
C GLN A 128 1.76 8.22 -3.73
N ILE A 129 2.24 9.34 -3.19
CA ILE A 129 1.56 10.04 -2.12
C ILE A 129 0.39 10.82 -2.73
N GLY A 130 -0.82 10.46 -2.34
CA GLY A 130 -2.06 11.05 -2.77
C GLY A 130 -2.42 12.29 -1.94
N THR A 131 -3.65 12.28 -1.43
CA THR A 131 -4.16 13.35 -0.58
C THR A 131 -3.55 13.23 0.81
N ILE A 132 -2.94 14.33 1.28
CA ILE A 132 -2.50 14.49 2.66
C ILE A 132 -2.98 15.86 3.19
N PRO A 133 -3.10 16.06 4.51
CA PRO A 133 -3.50 17.33 5.08
C PRO A 133 -2.63 18.50 4.57
N ARG A 134 -3.24 19.69 4.47
CA ARG A 134 -2.51 20.89 4.04
C ARG A 134 -1.36 21.19 5.00
N GLY A 135 -0.22 21.60 4.45
CA GLY A 135 0.99 21.90 5.21
C GLY A 135 1.82 20.68 5.60
N TRP A 136 1.33 19.46 5.36
CA TRP A 136 2.12 18.25 5.62
C TRP A 136 3.18 18.04 4.54
N GLN A 137 4.34 17.56 4.98
CA GLN A 137 5.48 17.18 4.16
C GLN A 137 5.69 15.66 4.23
N VAL A 138 6.47 15.13 3.30
CA VAL A 138 6.80 13.70 3.19
C VAL A 138 8.30 13.51 3.32
N ALA A 139 8.71 12.61 4.20
CA ALA A 139 10.09 12.16 4.34
C ALA A 139 10.18 10.64 4.16
N THR A 140 11.15 10.20 3.36
CA THR A 140 11.47 8.78 3.14
C THR A 140 12.86 8.64 2.54
N ALA A 141 13.46 7.46 2.67
CA ALA A 141 14.68 7.08 1.96
C ALA A 141 14.40 6.48 0.56
N THR A 142 13.14 6.16 0.23
CA THR A 142 12.80 5.64 -1.10
C THR A 142 13.17 6.65 -2.18
N ARG A 143 13.71 6.17 -3.30
CA ARG A 143 14.11 7.01 -4.43
C ARG A 143 12.92 7.78 -5.00
N ALA A 144 13.03 9.10 -5.02
CA ALA A 144 12.05 9.98 -5.68
C ALA A 144 12.14 9.86 -7.21
N VAL A 145 10.99 9.73 -7.88
CA VAL A 145 10.85 9.85 -9.35
C VAL A 145 10.45 11.28 -9.72
N LYS A 146 9.45 11.80 -9.00
CA LYS A 146 8.95 13.17 -9.19
C LYS A 146 8.25 13.61 -7.93
N THR A 147 8.83 14.56 -7.21
CA THR A 147 8.28 15.14 -5.99
C THR A 147 8.31 16.66 -6.05
N ASP A 148 7.46 17.31 -5.28
CA ASP A 148 7.58 18.74 -5.01
C ASP A 148 8.53 19.01 -3.83
N ALA A 149 8.69 20.29 -3.47
CA ALA A 149 9.56 20.72 -2.36
C ALA A 149 9.13 20.18 -0.99
N ALA A 150 7.88 19.74 -0.84
CA ALA A 150 7.34 19.12 0.37
C ALA A 150 7.42 17.58 0.31
N GLY A 151 8.13 17.01 -0.67
CA GLY A 151 8.23 15.57 -0.86
C GLY A 151 6.97 14.91 -1.45
N ARG A 152 5.92 15.65 -1.79
CA ARG A 152 4.69 15.03 -2.31
C ARG A 152 4.90 14.61 -3.76
N GLY A 153 4.61 13.36 -4.06
CA GLY A 153 4.72 12.87 -5.43
C GLY A 153 4.89 11.37 -5.54
N VAL A 154 5.71 10.96 -6.50
CA VAL A 154 5.92 9.57 -6.89
C VAL A 154 7.34 9.13 -6.55
N TYR A 155 7.42 7.96 -5.92
CA TYR A 155 8.61 7.26 -5.53
C TYR A 155 8.67 5.91 -6.25
N GLU A 156 9.87 5.34 -6.40
CA GLU A 156 10.09 4.06 -7.06
C GLU A 156 11.05 3.20 -6.26
N ALA A 157 10.69 1.92 -6.12
CA ALA A 157 11.52 0.84 -5.64
C ALA A 157 11.78 -0.14 -6.81
N ALA A 158 12.96 -0.75 -6.83
CA ALA A 158 13.36 -1.72 -7.85
C ALA A 158 12.52 -3.01 -7.79
N ASP A 159 12.09 -3.39 -6.60
CA ASP A 159 11.26 -4.57 -6.33
C ASP A 159 10.37 -4.35 -5.10
N TYR A 160 9.56 -5.35 -4.77
CA TYR A 160 8.66 -5.33 -3.63
C TYR A 160 9.39 -5.32 -2.28
N ASP A 161 10.57 -5.94 -2.19
CA ASP A 161 11.34 -5.98 -0.94
C ASP A 161 11.87 -4.59 -0.60
N GLU A 162 12.42 -3.86 -1.58
CA GLU A 162 12.85 -2.47 -1.41
C GLU A 162 11.67 -1.52 -1.10
N LEU A 163 10.48 -1.78 -1.67
CA LEU A 163 9.27 -1.00 -1.39
C LEU A 163 8.89 -1.04 0.09
N VAL A 164 9.03 -2.21 0.73
CA VAL A 164 8.62 -2.41 2.12
C VAL A 164 9.75 -2.22 3.13
N ASP A 165 11.00 -2.05 2.67
CA ASP A 165 12.13 -1.78 3.55
C ASP A 165 12.17 -0.32 4.03
N HIS A 166 11.68 0.62 3.21
CA HIS A 166 11.74 2.05 3.50
C HIS A 166 10.41 2.59 4.05
N PRO A 167 10.37 3.08 5.30
CA PRO A 167 9.17 3.73 5.83
C PRO A 167 8.97 5.14 5.25
N PHE A 168 7.75 5.65 5.42
CA PHE A 168 7.35 7.00 5.09
C PHE A 168 6.87 7.73 6.34
N GLU A 169 7.33 8.95 6.51
CA GLU A 169 6.87 9.89 7.53
C GLU A 169 6.12 11.05 6.86
N LEU A 170 4.99 11.43 7.45
CA LEU A 170 4.11 12.50 7.02
C LEU A 170 3.83 13.44 8.20
N GLY A 171 3.82 14.74 8.00
CA GLY A 171 3.45 15.65 9.08
C GLY A 171 3.85 17.09 8.83
N THR A 172 3.50 17.96 9.79
CA THR A 172 4.00 19.33 9.82
C THR A 172 5.44 19.34 10.33
N SER A 173 6.36 19.89 9.54
CA SER A 173 7.70 20.25 10.03
C SER A 173 7.64 21.43 10.99
#